data_AF-A0A0Q7VXX9-F1
#
_entry.id   AF-A0A0Q7VXX9-F1
#
_cell.length_a   1.000
_cell.length_b   1.000
_cell.length_c   1.000
_cell.angle_alpha   90.00
_cell.angle_beta   90.00
_cell.angle_gamma   90.00
#
_symmetry.space_group_name_H-M   'P 1'
#
loop_
_entity.id
_entity.type
_entity.pdbx_description
1 polymer ?
#
loop_
_entity_poly.entity_id
_entity_poly.type
_entity_poly.pdbx_seq_one_letter_code
_entity_poly.pdbx_strand_id
1 'polypeptide(L)'
;MLEDARRAEEETRNPPLPWWFFITQAVLLAAISSAQMLALGPSRVVTIVGLVAVVGVGMRMVFTRPGYGVVWPDGQAVFPYMIAMMILVGVPAVLAVSLEIPWLWIIAGVLAGVATLEMGRRYRKAFGRG
;
A
#
# COMPACT_ATOMS: atom_id res chain seq x y z
N MET A 1 -15.88 2.36 30.88
CA MET A 1 -16.93 2.81 29.93
C MET A 1 -16.40 3.71 28.82
N LEU A 2 -15.88 4.92 29.10
CA LEU A 2 -15.33 5.79 28.04
C LEU A 2 -14.06 5.21 27.37
N GLU A 3 -13.21 4.54 28.15
CA GLU A 3 -12.00 3.88 27.62
C GLU A 3 -12.33 2.64 26.78
N ASP A 4 -13.35 1.87 27.18
CA ASP A 4 -13.81 0.70 26.44
C ASP A 4 -14.44 1.10 25.09
N ALA A 5 -15.19 2.21 25.08
CA ALA A 5 -15.75 2.78 23.86
C ALA A 5 -14.66 3.28 22.90
N ARG A 6 -13.61 3.96 23.42
CA ARG A 6 -12.45 4.39 22.61
C ARG A 6 -11.69 3.21 22.01
N ARG A 7 -11.44 2.14 22.78
CA ARG A 7 -10.79 0.94 22.25
C ARG A 7 -11.61 0.27 21.17
N ALA A 8 -12.92 0.16 21.34
CA ALA A 8 -13.81 -0.39 20.32
C ALA A 8 -13.83 0.46 19.04
N GLU A 9 -13.80 1.79 19.16
CA GLU A 9 -13.69 2.70 18.02
C GLU A 9 -12.35 2.55 17.28
N GLU A 10 -11.23 2.49 18.02
CA GLU A 10 -9.89 2.29 17.46
C GLU A 10 -9.76 0.94 16.73
N GLU A 11 -10.29 -0.14 17.30
CA GLU A 11 -10.30 -1.46 16.67
C GLU A 11 -11.17 -1.51 15.41
N THR A 12 -12.27 -0.76 15.40
CA THR A 12 -13.15 -0.66 14.22
C THR A 12 -12.49 0.14 13.11
N ARG A 13 -11.79 1.23 13.46
CA ARG A 13 -11.02 2.05 12.51
C ARG A 13 -9.82 1.29 11.93
N ASN A 14 -9.08 0.54 12.76
CA ASN A 14 -7.85 -0.15 12.39
C ASN A 14 -7.95 -1.67 12.65
N PRO A 15 -8.66 -2.43 11.80
CA PRO A 15 -8.83 -3.86 11.99
C PRO A 15 -7.52 -4.61 11.75
N PRO A 16 -7.30 -5.76 12.40
CA PRO A 16 -6.15 -6.61 12.10
C PRO A 16 -6.19 -7.06 10.63
N LEU A 17 -5.24 -6.58 9.83
CA LEU A 17 -5.10 -6.94 8.43
C LEU A 17 -4.29 -8.24 8.30
N PRO A 18 -4.71 -9.18 7.44
CA PRO A 18 -4.00 -10.43 7.26
C PRO A 18 -2.66 -10.20 6.55
N TRP A 19 -1.64 -11.01 6.84
CA TRP A 19 -0.29 -10.80 6.29
C TRP A 19 -0.24 -10.85 4.76
N TRP A 20 -1.05 -11.73 4.16
CA TRP A 20 -1.10 -11.86 2.72
C TRP A 20 -1.56 -10.57 2.02
N PHE A 21 -2.35 -9.71 2.68
CA PHE A 21 -2.71 -8.39 2.12
C PHE A 21 -1.48 -7.56 1.82
N PHE A 22 -0.52 -7.50 2.76
CA PHE A 22 0.72 -6.74 2.59
C PHE A 22 1.62 -7.37 1.52
N ILE A 23 1.65 -8.71 1.43
CA ILE A 23 2.36 -9.41 0.36
C ILE A 23 1.74 -9.05 -1.00
N THR A 24 0.42 -9.13 -1.13
CA THR A 24 -0.29 -8.80 -2.38
C THR A 24 -0.02 -7.37 -2.80
N GLN A 25 -0.12 -6.40 -1.90
CA GLN A 25 0.18 -4.99 -2.19
C GLN A 25 1.64 -4.79 -2.61
N ALA A 26 2.58 -5.39 -1.89
CA ALA A 26 4.01 -5.31 -2.22
C ALA A 26 4.31 -5.88 -3.61
N VAL A 27 3.73 -7.04 -3.94
CA VAL A 27 3.89 -7.67 -5.26
C VAL A 27 3.26 -6.84 -6.37
N LEU A 28 2.05 -6.33 -6.17
CA LEU A 28 1.38 -5.48 -7.15
C LEU A 28 2.16 -4.20 -7.44
N LEU A 29 2.65 -3.53 -6.39
CA LEU A 29 3.46 -2.32 -6.54
C LEU A 29 4.78 -2.61 -7.25
N ALA A 30 5.48 -3.69 -6.87
CA ALA A 30 6.70 -4.11 -7.55
C ALA A 30 6.45 -4.44 -9.03
N ALA A 31 5.33 -5.10 -9.35
CA ALA A 31 4.94 -5.42 -10.72
C ALA A 31 4.62 -4.16 -11.55
N ILE A 32 3.89 -3.19 -10.98
CA ILE A 32 3.58 -1.91 -11.63
C ILE A 32 4.86 -1.13 -11.94
N SER A 33 5.79 -1.06 -10.98
CA SER A 33 7.08 -0.40 -11.19
C SER A 33 7.91 -1.13 -12.26
N SER A 34 8.02 -2.46 -12.19
CA SER A 34 8.76 -3.24 -13.19
C SER A 34 8.14 -3.16 -14.59
N ALA A 35 6.82 -3.00 -14.69
CA ALA A 35 6.13 -2.83 -15.96
C ALA A 35 6.55 -1.57 -16.73
N GLN A 36 7.09 -0.55 -16.04
CA GLN A 36 7.61 0.65 -16.69
C GLN A 36 8.84 0.38 -17.57
N MET A 37 9.47 -0.79 -17.45
CA MET A 37 10.54 -1.23 -18.35
C MET A 37 10.03 -1.81 -19.66
N LEU A 38 8.73 -2.11 -19.77
CA LEU A 38 8.13 -2.65 -20.99
C LEU A 38 7.85 -1.53 -22.00
N ALA A 39 7.64 -1.93 -23.25
CA ALA A 39 7.12 -1.02 -24.27
C ALA A 39 5.79 -0.37 -23.81
N LEU A 40 5.51 0.83 -24.32
CA LEU A 40 4.37 1.69 -23.93
C LEU A 40 3.02 0.96 -23.90
N GLY A 41 2.75 0.06 -24.84
CA GLY A 41 1.50 -0.70 -24.89
C GLY A 41 1.30 -1.62 -23.67
N PRO A 42 2.14 -2.66 -23.51
CA PRO A 42 2.08 -3.56 -22.36
C PRO A 42 2.23 -2.85 -21.00
N SER A 43 3.11 -1.86 -20.90
CA SER A 43 3.32 -1.08 -19.67
C SER A 43 2.02 -0.43 -19.18
N ARG A 44 1.28 0.23 -20.07
CA ARG A 44 0.00 0.89 -19.74
C ARG A 44 -1.02 -0.13 -19.22
N VAL A 45 -1.17 -1.27 -19.89
CA VAL A 45 -2.13 -2.29 -19.49
C VAL A 45 -1.82 -2.82 -18.10
N VAL A 46 -0.57 -3.22 -17.85
CA VAL A 46 -0.16 -3.75 -16.54
C VAL A 46 -0.29 -2.70 -15.44
N THR A 47 0.05 -1.44 -15.74
CA THR A 47 -0.10 -0.32 -14.80
C THR A 47 -1.56 -0.10 -14.42
N ILE A 48 -2.46 -0.03 -15.40
CA ILE A 48 -3.89 0.19 -15.14
C ILE A 48 -4.47 -0.98 -14.35
N VAL A 49 -4.26 -2.21 -14.79
CA VAL A 49 -4.77 -3.42 -14.11
C VAL A 49 -4.19 -3.52 -12.70
N GLY A 50 -2.89 -3.25 -12.54
CA GLY A 50 -2.21 -3.24 -11.25
C GLY A 50 -2.77 -2.20 -10.30
N LEU A 51 -2.98 -0.96 -10.75
CA LEU A 51 -3.56 0.11 -9.93
C LEU A 51 -5.00 -0.22 -9.53
N VAL A 52 -5.81 -0.74 -10.45
CA VAL A 52 -7.17 -1.20 -10.14
C VAL A 52 -7.14 -2.32 -9.09
N ALA A 53 -6.20 -3.27 -9.20
CA ALA A 53 -6.04 -4.32 -8.20
C ALA A 53 -5.59 -3.78 -6.83
N VAL A 54 -4.61 -2.86 -6.79
CA VAL A 54 -4.14 -2.19 -5.57
C VAL A 54 -5.30 -1.48 -4.86
N VAL A 55 -6.04 -0.67 -5.61
CA VAL A 55 -7.20 0.09 -5.11
C VAL A 55 -8.31 -0.84 -4.69
N GLY A 56 -8.64 -1.87 -5.48
CA GLY A 56 -9.73 -2.80 -5.18
C GLY A 56 -9.45 -3.63 -3.91
N VAL A 57 -8.24 -4.18 -3.79
CA VAL A 57 -7.81 -4.91 -2.59
C VAL A 57 -7.73 -3.98 -1.39
N GLY A 58 -7.21 -2.76 -1.56
CA GLY A 58 -7.15 -1.72 -0.53
C GLY A 58 -8.54 -1.31 -0.04
N MET A 59 -9.45 -0.95 -0.95
CA MET A 59 -10.83 -0.58 -0.62
C MET A 59 -11.55 -1.69 0.14
N ARG A 60 -11.51 -2.92 -0.37
CA ARG A 60 -12.16 -4.06 0.27
C ARG A 60 -11.62 -4.30 1.68
N MET A 61 -10.30 -4.32 1.86
CA MET A 61 -9.72 -4.73 3.15
C MET A 61 -9.62 -3.58 4.16
N VAL A 62 -9.36 -2.37 3.71
CA VAL A 62 -9.13 -1.20 4.59
C VAL A 62 -10.44 -0.49 4.92
N PHE A 63 -11.40 -0.42 3.99
CA PHE A 63 -12.60 0.39 4.19
C PHE A 63 -13.85 -0.42 4.50
N THR A 64 -13.99 -1.63 3.99
CA THR A 64 -15.20 -2.43 4.25
C THR A 64 -15.07 -3.23 5.55
N ARG A 65 -16.16 -3.28 6.32
CA ARG A 65 -16.29 -4.03 7.58
C ARG A 65 -17.50 -4.95 7.51
N PRO A 66 -17.34 -6.25 7.80
CA PRO A 66 -18.48 -7.17 7.92
C PRO A 66 -19.44 -6.66 9.00
N GLY A 67 -20.71 -6.47 8.65
CA GLY A 67 -21.76 -6.03 9.59
C GLY A 67 -21.83 -4.52 9.87
N TYR A 68 -20.82 -3.71 9.50
CA TYR A 68 -20.78 -2.26 9.77
C TYR A 68 -20.69 -1.38 8.51
N GLY A 69 -20.45 -1.95 7.34
CA GLY A 69 -20.39 -1.18 6.09
C GLY A 69 -19.02 -0.54 5.84
N VAL A 70 -18.98 0.75 5.49
CA VAL A 70 -17.74 1.47 5.14
C VAL A 70 -17.26 2.30 6.32
N VAL A 71 -16.01 2.09 6.74
CA VAL A 71 -15.36 2.82 7.83
C VAL A 71 -14.05 3.42 7.32
N TRP A 72 -13.87 4.72 7.57
CA TRP A 72 -12.64 5.42 7.20
C TRP A 72 -11.50 5.08 8.16
N PRO A 73 -10.30 4.73 7.65
CA PRO A 73 -9.12 4.54 8.48
C PRO A 73 -8.69 5.86 9.12
N ASP A 74 -7.95 5.77 10.22
CA ASP A 74 -7.38 6.96 10.85
C ASP A 74 -6.30 7.58 9.95
N GLY A 75 -6.59 8.77 9.43
CA GLY A 75 -5.69 9.50 8.53
C GLY A 75 -4.34 9.82 9.18
N GLN A 76 -4.29 10.06 10.49
CA GLN A 76 -3.02 10.34 11.18
C GLN A 76 -2.11 9.10 11.23
N ALA A 77 -2.70 7.91 11.34
CA ALA A 77 -1.94 6.66 11.30
C ALA A 77 -1.43 6.32 9.88
N VAL A 78 -2.18 6.71 8.83
CA VAL A 78 -1.84 6.42 7.42
C VAL A 78 -0.83 7.44 6.85
N PHE A 79 -0.84 8.68 7.33
CA PHE A 79 -0.07 9.78 6.76
C PHE A 79 1.46 9.54 6.66
N PRO A 80 2.16 9.02 7.69
CA PRO A 80 3.60 8.76 7.60
C PRO A 80 3.95 7.75 6.50
N TYR A 81 3.09 6.75 6.28
CA TYR A 81 3.28 5.76 5.23
C TYR A 81 3.09 6.37 3.84
N MET A 82 2.09 7.24 3.65
CA MET A 82 1.91 7.93 2.36
C MET A 82 3.12 8.79 1.99
N ILE A 83 3.65 9.54 2.96
CA ILE A 83 4.88 10.34 2.74
C ILE A 83 6.05 9.43 2.40
N ALA A 84 6.26 8.35 3.17
CA ALA A 84 7.34 7.41 2.92
C ALA A 84 7.24 6.81 1.51
N MET A 85 6.05 6.41 1.07
CA MET A 85 5.84 5.88 -0.29
C MET A 85 6.05 6.94 -1.37
N MET A 86 5.57 8.17 -1.17
CA MET A 86 5.82 9.27 -2.10
C MET A 86 7.31 9.52 -2.29
N ILE A 87 8.10 9.49 -1.21
CA ILE A 87 9.54 9.72 -1.29
C ILE A 87 10.24 8.50 -1.92
N LEU A 88 10.00 7.30 -1.37
CA LEU A 88 10.71 6.09 -1.75
C LEU A 88 10.39 5.60 -3.16
N VAL A 89 9.17 5.85 -3.65
CA VAL A 89 8.76 5.47 -5.00
C VAL A 89 8.83 6.66 -5.95
N GLY A 90 8.38 7.83 -5.50
CA GLY A 90 8.31 9.02 -6.34
C GLY A 90 9.67 9.57 -6.72
N VAL A 91 10.66 9.58 -5.82
CA VAL A 91 12.00 10.09 -6.16
C VAL A 91 12.68 9.23 -7.23
N PRO A 92 12.77 7.88 -7.10
CA PRO A 92 13.31 7.04 -8.17
C PRO A 92 12.51 7.12 -9.46
N ALA A 93 11.17 7.22 -9.39
CA ALA A 93 10.32 7.36 -10.57
C ALA A 93 10.58 8.67 -11.34
N VAL A 94 10.66 9.80 -10.63
CA VAL A 94 10.98 11.10 -11.23
C VAL A 94 12.37 11.05 -11.87
N LEU A 95 13.36 10.50 -11.18
CA LEU A 95 14.71 10.34 -11.74
C LEU A 95 14.72 9.42 -12.97
N ALA A 96 13.96 8.31 -12.95
CA ALA A 96 13.85 7.39 -14.08
C ALA A 96 13.30 8.09 -15.33
N VAL A 97 12.29 8.95 -15.15
CA VAL A 97 11.67 9.71 -16.24
C VAL A 97 12.57 10.86 -16.70
N SER A 98 13.11 11.65 -15.77
CA SER A 98 13.90 12.84 -16.10
C SER A 98 15.26 12.53 -16.70
N LEU A 99 15.86 11.40 -16.33
CA LEU A 99 17.19 11.00 -16.80
C LEU A 99 17.14 9.89 -17.85
N GLU A 100 15.94 9.43 -18.24
CA GLU A 100 15.74 8.29 -19.15
C GLU A 100 16.46 7.01 -18.69
N ILE A 101 16.48 6.75 -17.38
CA ILE A 101 17.16 5.61 -16.76
C ILE A 101 16.12 4.56 -16.33
N PRO A 102 15.79 3.56 -17.18
CA PRO A 102 14.66 2.66 -16.93
C PRO A 102 14.88 1.67 -15.79
N TRP A 103 16.12 1.32 -15.44
CA TRP A 103 16.40 0.36 -14.36
C TRP A 103 16.08 0.94 -12.96
N LEU A 104 15.96 2.27 -12.82
CA LEU A 104 15.52 2.92 -11.58
C LEU A 104 14.08 2.53 -11.20
N TRP A 105 13.26 2.08 -12.15
CA TRP A 105 11.95 1.54 -11.87
C TRP A 105 11.99 0.22 -11.09
N ILE A 106 13.04 -0.60 -11.28
CA ILE A 106 13.25 -1.80 -10.45
C ILE A 106 13.51 -1.37 -9.00
N ILE A 107 14.36 -0.36 -8.78
CA ILE A 107 14.62 0.16 -7.44
C ILE A 107 13.32 0.70 -6.82
N ALA A 108 12.55 1.47 -7.58
CA ALA A 108 11.25 1.97 -7.13
C ALA A 108 10.34 0.83 -6.66
N GLY A 109 10.28 -0.27 -7.43
CA GLY A 109 9.50 -1.46 -7.09
C GLY A 109 10.00 -2.19 -5.85
N VAL A 110 11.32 -2.36 -5.70
CA VAL A 110 11.93 -2.96 -4.50
C VAL A 110 11.65 -2.11 -3.26
N LEU A 111 11.84 -0.80 -3.35
CA LEU A 111 11.58 0.12 -2.24
C LEU A 111 10.10 0.13 -1.86
N ALA A 112 9.19 0.15 -2.85
CA ALA A 112 7.75 0.06 -2.63
C ALA A 112 7.37 -1.24 -1.90
N GLY A 113 7.93 -2.37 -2.35
CA GLY A 113 7.70 -3.69 -1.75
C GLY A 113 8.19 -3.76 -0.31
N VAL A 114 9.45 -3.38 -0.07
CA VAL A 114 10.06 -3.38 1.27
C VAL A 114 9.31 -2.44 2.22
N ALA A 115 8.98 -1.23 1.80
CA ALA A 115 8.24 -0.27 2.61
C ALA A 115 6.85 -0.81 2.99
N THR A 116 6.17 -1.47 2.05
CA THR A 116 4.84 -2.08 2.28
C THR A 116 4.91 -3.27 3.25
N LEU A 117 5.92 -4.13 3.13
CA LEU A 117 6.12 -5.24 4.06
C LEU A 117 6.52 -4.77 5.46
N GLU A 118 7.41 -3.78 5.56
CA GLU A 118 7.83 -3.20 6.84
C GLU A 118 6.66 -2.48 7.51
N MET A 119 5.84 -1.75 6.75
CA MET A 119 4.60 -1.17 7.24
C MET A 119 3.66 -2.26 7.75
N GLY A 120 3.47 -3.35 7.00
CA GLY A 120 2.67 -4.48 7.45
C GLY A 120 3.19 -5.11 8.73
N ARG A 121 4.51 -5.22 8.89
CA ARG A 121 5.16 -5.75 10.10
C ARG A 121 4.87 -4.84 11.31
N ARG A 122 5.00 -3.52 11.13
CA ARG A 122 4.69 -2.52 12.17
C ARG A 122 3.21 -2.50 12.50
N TYR A 123 2.34 -2.54 11.48
CA TYR A 123 0.90 -2.57 11.64
C TYR A 123 0.44 -3.79 12.43
N ARG A 124 0.96 -4.98 12.08
CA ARG A 124 0.66 -6.20 12.83
C ARG A 124 1.24 -6.19 14.24
N LYS A 125 2.38 -5.54 14.48
CA LYS A 125 2.89 -5.37 15.85
C LYS A 125 2.00 -4.45 16.69
N ALA A 126 1.39 -3.43 16.08
CA ALA A 126 0.55 -2.46 16.78
C ALA A 126 -0.92 -2.91 16.95
N PHE A 127 -1.48 -3.57 15.93
CA PHE A 127 -2.91 -3.89 15.84
C PHE A 127 -3.20 -5.37 15.60
N GLY A 128 -2.19 -6.17 15.26
CA GLY A 128 -2.32 -7.61 15.13
C GLY A 128 -2.36 -8.23 16.51
N ARG A 129 -3.56 -8.57 16.98
CA ARG A 129 -3.72 -9.52 18.08
C ARG A 129 -3.09 -10.84 17.65
N GLY A 130 -1.95 -11.17 18.25
CA GLY A 130 -1.57 -12.56 18.45
C GLY A 130 -2.56 -13.22 19.40
#